data_AF-Q32FL0-F1
#
_entry.id   AF-Q32FL0-F1
#
_cell.length_a   1.000
_cell.length_b   1.000
_cell.length_c   1.000
_cell.angle_alpha   90.00
_cell.angle_beta   90.00
_cell.angle_gamma   90.00
#
_symmetry.space_group_name_H-M   'P 1'
#
loop_
_entity.id
_entity.type
_entity.pdbx_description
1 polymer ?
#
loop_
_entity_poly.entity_id
_entity_poly.type
_entity_poly.pdbx_seq_one_letter_code
_entity_poly.pdbx_strand_id
1 'polypeptide(L)'
;MALICELDEQWSFVGSKARQHWLWYAYNTKTGELLALLTPFNIGMITSDDWGSYGREVPKDKHLTGKIFTQRIERNNLTLRTRIKRLARKTICFSRSVEIHEKVIGTFIEKHMFY
;
A
#
# COMPACT_ATOMS: atom_id res chain seq x y z
N MET A 1 -5.68 22.51 5.32
CA MET A 1 -4.32 22.02 5.00
C MET A 1 -4.45 20.88 4.01
N ALA A 2 -3.67 20.90 2.93
CA ALA A 2 -3.67 19.80 1.97
C ALA A 2 -2.71 18.69 2.46
N LEU A 3 -3.12 17.42 2.31
CA LEU A 3 -2.31 16.27 2.71
C LEU A 3 -1.37 15.83 1.60
N ILE A 4 -0.20 15.34 1.99
CA ILE A 4 0.78 14.71 1.09
C ILE A 4 0.80 13.22 1.44
N CYS A 5 0.50 12.37 0.46
CA CYS A 5 0.38 10.93 0.66
C CYS A 5 1.36 10.19 -0.25
N GLU A 6 2.06 9.19 0.28
CA GLU A 6 2.83 8.24 -0.52
C GLU A 6 1.89 7.10 -0.93
N LEU A 7 1.84 6.76 -2.21
CA LEU A 7 1.00 5.71 -2.77
C LEU A 7 1.91 4.66 -3.42
N ASP A 8 1.65 3.39 -3.11
CA ASP A 8 2.39 2.27 -3.65
C ASP A 8 1.49 1.03 -3.67
N GLU A 9 1.90 0.05 -4.47
CA GLU A 9 1.22 -1.22 -4.58
C GLU A 9 2.13 -2.39 -4.23
N GLN A 10 1.53 -3.46 -3.74
CA GLN A 10 2.18 -4.75 -3.66
C GLN A 10 1.20 -5.84 -4.01
N TRP A 11 1.71 -6.97 -4.47
CA TRP A 11 0.87 -8.09 -4.83
C TRP A 11 1.33 -9.36 -4.12
N SER A 12 0.35 -10.19 -3.81
CA SER A 12 0.49 -11.52 -3.24
C SER A 12 -0.29 -12.53 -4.09
N PHE A 13 -0.42 -13.75 -3.59
CA PHE A 13 -1.23 -14.80 -4.23
C PHE A 13 -2.28 -15.33 -3.26
N VAL A 14 -3.48 -15.59 -3.78
CA VAL A 14 -4.58 -16.19 -3.00
C VAL A 14 -5.12 -17.41 -3.72
N GLY A 15 -5.18 -18.54 -3.01
CA GLY A 15 -5.64 -19.84 -3.50
C GLY A 15 -4.61 -20.55 -4.39
N SER A 16 -4.09 -19.87 -5.42
CA SER A 16 -3.05 -20.40 -6.31
C SER A 16 -2.09 -19.33 -6.78
N LYS A 17 -0.89 -19.74 -7.26
CA LYS A 17 0.11 -18.82 -7.85
C LYS A 17 -0.34 -18.19 -9.17
N ALA A 18 -1.40 -18.69 -9.78
CA ALA A 18 -2.00 -18.08 -10.96
C ALA A 18 -2.91 -16.89 -10.60
N ARG A 19 -3.33 -16.77 -9.33
CA ARG A 19 -4.25 -15.74 -8.86
C ARG A 19 -3.51 -14.68 -8.06
N GLN A 20 -3.05 -13.65 -8.77
CA GLN A 20 -2.49 -12.46 -8.14
C GLN A 20 -3.59 -11.68 -7.42
N HIS A 21 -3.27 -11.18 -6.23
CA HIS A 21 -4.13 -10.30 -5.46
C HIS A 21 -3.33 -9.05 -5.11
N TRP A 22 -3.83 -7.90 -5.57
CA TRP A 22 -3.15 -6.61 -5.46
C TRP A 22 -3.65 -5.86 -4.24
N LEU A 23 -2.72 -5.38 -3.44
CA LEU A 23 -2.94 -4.46 -2.33
C LEU A 23 -2.43 -3.09 -2.75
N TRP A 24 -3.34 -2.12 -2.78
CA TRP A 24 -3.05 -0.72 -3.02
C TRP A 24 -3.31 0.04 -1.74
N TYR A 25 -2.39 0.90 -1.34
CA TYR A 25 -2.62 1.75 -0.18
C TYR A 25 -1.81 3.04 -0.29
N ALA A 26 -2.37 4.13 0.24
CA ALA A 26 -1.65 5.37 0.44
C ALA A 26 -1.36 5.57 1.92
N TYR A 27 -0.28 6.29 2.22
CA TYR A 27 0.21 6.57 3.55
C TYR A 27 0.44 8.08 3.70
N ASN A 28 -0.15 8.68 4.73
CA ASN A 28 0.06 10.10 5.02
C ASN A 28 1.49 10.33 5.52
N THR A 29 2.23 11.18 4.82
CA THR A 29 3.62 11.50 5.17
C THR A 29 3.78 12.16 6.54
N LYS A 30 2.74 12.86 7.02
CA LYS A 30 2.74 13.60 8.29
C LYS A 30 2.20 12.79 9.45
N THR A 31 1.03 12.16 9.29
CA THR A 31 0.33 11.48 10.39
C THR A 31 0.61 9.99 10.46
N GLY A 32 1.04 9.39 9.35
CA GLY A 32 1.20 7.94 9.22
C GLY A 32 -0.10 7.17 8.99
N GLU A 33 -1.21 7.87 8.72
CA GLU A 33 -2.51 7.25 8.49
C GLU A 33 -2.64 6.68 7.06
N LEU A 34 -3.44 5.62 6.89
CA LEU A 34 -3.71 4.99 5.60
C LEU A 34 -4.83 5.68 4.80
N LEU A 35 -4.86 5.43 3.49
CA LEU A 35 -5.83 5.99 2.53
C LEU A 35 -7.29 5.96 2.99
N ALA A 36 -7.76 4.86 3.61
CA ALA A 36 -9.14 4.79 4.11
C ALA A 36 -9.44 5.88 5.15
N LEU A 37 -8.48 6.16 6.03
CA LEU A 37 -8.55 7.27 7.00
C LEU A 37 -8.33 8.63 6.32
N LEU A 38 -7.72 8.66 5.13
CA LEU A 38 -7.48 9.88 4.35
C LEU A 38 -8.67 10.31 3.50
N THR A 39 -9.64 9.42 3.23
CA THR A 39 -10.86 9.71 2.47
C THR A 39 -11.57 11.03 2.84
N PRO A 40 -11.75 11.40 4.12
CA PRO A 40 -12.41 12.67 4.49
C PRO A 40 -11.53 13.91 4.28
N PHE A 41 -10.25 13.77 3.96
CA PHE A 41 -9.32 14.89 3.86
C PHE A 41 -9.06 15.28 2.40
N ASN A 42 -8.74 16.56 2.20
CA ASN A 42 -8.30 17.05 0.89
C ASN A 42 -6.87 16.59 0.60
N ILE A 43 -6.72 15.53 -0.19
CA ILE A 43 -5.43 15.06 -0.71
C ILE A 43 -4.90 16.11 -1.70
N GLY A 44 -3.82 16.79 -1.28
CA GLY A 44 -3.16 17.82 -2.07
C GLY A 44 -2.18 17.25 -3.07
N MET A 45 -1.34 16.32 -2.59
CA MET A 45 -0.28 15.73 -3.40
C MET A 45 -0.17 14.23 -3.12
N ILE A 46 0.03 13.46 -4.18
CA ILE A 46 0.26 12.02 -4.15
C ILE A 46 1.66 11.79 -4.71
N THR A 47 2.50 11.13 -3.93
CA THR A 47 3.83 10.70 -4.34
C THR A 47 3.80 9.21 -4.63
N SER A 48 4.18 8.81 -5.83
CA SER A 48 4.30 7.40 -6.20
C SER A 48 5.55 7.20 -7.05
N ASP A 49 5.81 5.95 -7.42
CA ASP A 49 6.78 5.65 -8.46
C ASP A 49 6.25 6.07 -9.85
N ASP A 50 7.12 5.95 -10.85
CA ASP A 50 6.82 6.31 -12.24
C ASP A 50 6.11 5.16 -12.99
N TRP A 51 5.21 4.43 -12.31
CA TRP A 51 4.43 3.39 -12.95
C TRP A 51 3.22 3.97 -13.70
N GLY A 52 3.07 3.59 -14.97
CA GLY A 52 2.08 4.18 -15.90
C GLY A 52 0.61 3.95 -15.56
N SER A 53 0.29 3.19 -14.51
CA SER A 53 -1.07 3.12 -13.94
C SER A 53 -1.41 4.40 -13.17
N TYR A 54 -0.47 4.92 -12.37
CA TYR A 54 -0.65 6.14 -11.57
C TYR A 54 -0.90 7.36 -12.44
N GLY A 55 -0.17 7.49 -13.55
CA GLY A 55 -0.36 8.59 -14.49
C GLY A 55 -1.72 8.62 -15.20
N ARG A 56 -2.52 7.54 -15.11
CA ARG A 56 -3.90 7.48 -15.63
C ARG A 56 -4.94 7.85 -14.59
N GLU A 57 -4.75 7.43 -13.34
CA GLU A 57 -5.74 7.59 -12.26
C GLU A 57 -5.50 8.84 -11.41
N VAL A 58 -4.25 9.30 -11.30
CA VAL A 58 -3.87 10.45 -10.48
C VAL A 58 -3.80 11.72 -11.34
N PRO A 59 -4.48 12.83 -10.95
CA PRO A 59 -4.35 14.11 -11.64
C PRO A 59 -2.89 14.59 -11.67
N LYS A 60 -2.40 14.98 -12.85
CA LYS A 60 -0.99 15.39 -13.05
C LYS A 60 -0.57 16.58 -12.19
N ASP A 61 -1.51 17.45 -11.84
CA ASP A 61 -1.30 18.60 -10.95
C ASP A 61 -1.06 18.19 -9.48
N LYS A 62 -1.45 16.97 -9.11
CA LYS A 62 -1.28 16.41 -7.76
C LYS A 62 -0.25 15.29 -7.71
N HIS A 63 0.28 14.83 -8.84
CA HIS A 63 1.19 13.69 -8.91
C HIS A 63 2.64 14.13 -8.89
N LEU A 64 3.38 13.71 -7.88
CA LEU A 64 4.81 13.92 -7.78
C LEU A 64 5.55 12.58 -7.85
N THR A 65 6.21 12.31 -8.97
CA THR A 65 7.04 11.11 -9.12
C THR A 65 8.44 11.34 -8.58
N GLY A 66 8.96 10.38 -7.81
CA GLY A 66 10.34 10.46 -7.36
C GLY A 66 10.66 9.55 -6.18
N LYS A 67 11.81 8.85 -6.28
CA LYS A 67 12.27 7.90 -5.26
C LYS A 67 12.45 8.52 -3.87
N ILE A 68 12.78 9.81 -3.78
CA ILE A 68 13.00 10.49 -2.50
C ILE A 68 11.71 10.47 -1.65
N PHE A 69 10.55 10.52 -2.31
CA PHE A 69 9.23 10.61 -1.68
C PHE A 69 8.52 9.26 -1.52
N THR A 70 9.14 8.15 -1.90
CA THR A 70 8.57 6.79 -1.78
C THR A 70 9.31 5.93 -0.75
N GLN A 71 10.38 6.45 -0.14
CA GLN A 71 11.22 5.66 0.77
C GLN A 71 10.47 5.10 1.98
N ARG A 72 9.50 5.85 2.53
CA ARG A 72 8.76 5.40 3.73
C ARG A 72 7.78 4.30 3.37
N ILE A 73 7.03 4.47 2.29
CA ILE A 73 6.10 3.43 1.82
C ILE A 73 6.85 2.18 1.35
N GLU A 74 8.01 2.31 0.71
CA GLU A 74 8.90 1.19 0.36
C GLU A 74 9.37 0.44 1.62
N ARG A 75 9.78 1.17 2.67
CA ARG A 75 10.18 0.58 3.96
C ARG A 75 9.00 -0.13 4.65
N ASN A 76 7.80 0.41 4.53
CA ASN A 76 6.57 -0.20 5.04
C ASN A 76 6.23 -1.48 4.26
N ASN A 77 6.32 -1.44 2.93
CA ASN A 77 6.16 -2.60 2.06
C ASN A 77 7.14 -3.73 2.43
N LEU A 78 8.40 -3.39 2.70
CA LEU A 78 9.40 -4.34 3.18
C LEU A 78 9.02 -4.93 4.55
N THR A 79 8.54 -4.10 5.49
CA THR A 79 8.11 -4.54 6.82
C THR A 79 6.92 -5.51 6.73
N LEU A 80 5.93 -5.18 5.90
CA LEU A 80 4.75 -6.01 5.64
C LEU A 80 5.16 -7.37 5.06
N ARG A 81 6.02 -7.41 4.04
CA ARG A 81 6.51 -8.68 3.45
C ARG A 81 7.32 -9.52 4.43
N THR A 82 8.08 -8.86 5.31
CA THR A 82 8.90 -9.55 6.31
C THR A 82 8.05 -10.18 7.41
N ARG A 83 7.04 -9.45 7.90
CA ARG A 83 6.21 -9.90 9.04
C ARG A 83 5.01 -10.75 8.60
N ILE A 84 4.46 -10.49 7.42
CA ILE A 84 3.37 -11.26 6.83
C ILE A 84 3.95 -12.15 5.73
N LYS A 85 4.33 -13.38 6.10
CA LYS A 85 4.87 -14.37 5.13
C LYS A 85 3.94 -14.64 3.93
N ARG A 86 2.64 -14.35 4.06
CA ARG A 86 1.63 -14.48 2.98
C ARG A 86 1.79 -13.45 1.86
N LEU A 87 2.42 -12.30 2.14
CA LEU A 87 2.75 -11.28 1.13
C LEU A 87 4.05 -11.61 0.39
N ALA A 88 4.86 -12.56 0.89
CA ALA A 88 6.05 -13.00 0.20
C ALA A 88 5.70 -14.01 -0.91
N ARG A 89 6.06 -13.65 -2.15
CA ARG A 89 5.67 -14.32 -3.42
C ARG A 89 6.04 -15.81 -3.54
N LYS A 90 6.88 -16.36 -2.65
CA LYS A 90 7.44 -17.71 -2.74
C LYS A 90 7.36 -18.51 -1.44
N THR A 91 6.33 -18.31 -0.62
CA THR A 91 6.20 -19.05 0.66
C THR A 91 5.15 -20.16 0.60
N ILE A 92 5.28 -21.12 1.52
CA ILE A 92 4.26 -22.15 1.78
C ILE A 92 3.04 -21.59 2.53
N CYS A 93 3.15 -20.38 3.09
CA CYS A 93 2.10 -19.73 3.84
C CYS A 93 1.25 -18.89 2.89
N PHE A 94 0.19 -19.45 2.32
CA PHE A 94 -0.75 -18.74 1.46
C PHE A 94 -2.16 -18.71 2.06
N SER A 95 -2.95 -17.70 1.68
CA SER A 95 -4.37 -17.68 2.01
C SER A 95 -5.17 -18.44 0.96
N ARG A 96 -6.14 -19.25 1.39
CA ARG A 96 -7.10 -19.90 0.47
C ARG A 96 -8.29 -19.00 0.11
N SER A 97 -8.63 -18.08 1.01
CA SER A 97 -9.71 -17.10 0.85
C SER A 97 -9.14 -15.69 0.77
N VAL A 98 -9.70 -14.87 -0.13
CA VAL A 98 -9.36 -13.44 -0.28
C VAL A 98 -9.74 -12.70 1.00
N GLU A 99 -10.94 -12.96 1.53
CA GLU A 99 -11.44 -12.33 2.76
C GLU A 99 -10.48 -12.52 3.95
N ILE A 100 -10.00 -13.75 4.17
CA ILE A 100 -9.04 -14.03 5.25
C ILE A 100 -7.70 -13.35 4.98
N HIS A 101 -7.28 -13.28 3.71
CA HIS A 101 -6.05 -12.60 3.32
C HIS A 101 -6.10 -11.11 3.66
N GLU A 102 -7.15 -10.43 3.21
CA GLU A 102 -7.41 -9.02 3.44
C GLU A 102 -7.57 -8.72 4.94
N LYS A 103 -8.36 -9.51 5.68
CA LYS A 103 -8.52 -9.34 7.13
C LYS A 103 -7.19 -9.43 7.87
N VAL A 104 -6.36 -10.41 7.54
CA VAL A 104 -5.05 -10.55 8.23
C VAL A 104 -4.12 -9.38 7.91
N ILE A 105 -4.11 -8.89 6.67
CA ILE A 105 -3.34 -7.70 6.30
C ILE A 105 -3.89 -6.48 7.02
N GLY A 106 -5.20 -6.25 6.97
CA GLY A 106 -5.88 -5.12 7.61
C GLY A 106 -5.62 -5.07 9.11
N THR A 107 -5.86 -6.18 9.83
CA THR A 107 -5.59 -6.26 11.27
C THR A 107 -4.11 -6.10 11.60
N PHE A 108 -3.21 -6.60 10.75
CA PHE A 108 -1.77 -6.42 10.95
C PHE A 108 -1.37 -4.94 10.82
N ILE A 109 -1.85 -4.28 9.77
CA ILE A 109 -1.60 -2.85 9.54
C ILE A 109 -2.18 -2.04 10.70
N GLU A 110 -3.46 -2.26 11.04
CA GLU A 110 -4.16 -1.61 12.18
C GLU A 110 -3.34 -1.69 13.47
N LYS A 111 -2.79 -2.86 13.77
CA LYS A 111 -2.06 -3.09 15.02
C LYS A 111 -0.63 -2.56 15.03
N HIS A 112 0.04 -2.50 13.89
CA HIS A 112 1.50 -2.31 13.84
C HIS A 112 1.99 -1.09 13.08
N MET A 113 1.12 -0.42 12.32
CA MET A 113 1.48 0.76 11.55
C MET A 113 0.84 2.06 12.08
N PHE A 114 -0.12 1.96 13.00
CA PHE A 114 -0.86 3.11 13.54
C PHE A 114 -0.53 3.44 15.02
N TYR A 115 0.61 2.97 15.53
CA TYR A 115 1.18 3.35 16.83
C TYR A 115 2.67 3.61 16.68
#